data_AF-A0A6M0GEC8-F1
#
_entry.id   AF-A0A6M0GEC8-F1
#
_cell.length_a   1.000
_cell.length_b   1.000
_cell.length_c   1.000
_cell.angle_alpha   90.00
_cell.angle_beta   90.00
_cell.angle_gamma   90.00
#
_symmetry.space_group_name_H-M   'P 1'
#
loop_
_entity.id
_entity.type
_entity.pdbx_description
1 polymer ?
#
loop_
_entity_poly.entity_id
_entity_poly.type
_entity_poly.pdbx_seq_one_letter_code
_entity_poly.pdbx_strand_id
1 'polypeptide(L)'
;MLSFLADENFNNQIVRGILRRNPAVDLVRVQDVGLSQTDDRVILEWAAQQHRVMLTHDVETMTRYAYERVQAGFPMPGVFEINRNVPIGLAIEEILLIAEASFEGEWEGRVIYLPLH
;
A
#
# COMPACT_ATOMS: atom_id res chain seq x y z
N MET A 1 -11.47 -9.03 -0.78
CA MET A 1 -10.84 -7.89 -1.45
C MET A 1 -9.84 -7.32 -0.49
N LEU A 2 -8.60 -7.11 -0.93
CA LEU A 2 -7.57 -6.54 -0.07
C LEU A 2 -7.91 -5.09 0.30
N SER A 3 -7.56 -4.73 1.53
CA SER A 3 -7.64 -3.35 2.02
C SER A 3 -6.27 -2.69 1.92
N PHE A 4 -6.26 -1.42 1.53
CA PHE A 4 -5.04 -0.65 1.30
C PHE A 4 -4.94 0.55 2.23
N LEU A 5 -3.70 0.92 2.53
CA LEU A 5 -3.31 2.21 3.09
C LEU A 5 -2.39 2.90 2.09
N ALA A 6 -2.77 4.07 1.61
CA ALA A 6 -1.91 4.90 0.78
C ALA A 6 -1.04 5.83 1.63
N ASP A 7 0.26 5.79 1.37
CA ASP A 7 1.28 6.65 1.96
C ASP A 7 1.00 8.15 1.77
N GLU A 8 1.62 9.01 2.59
CA GLU A 8 1.37 10.45 2.62
C GLU A 8 1.63 11.09 1.25
N ASN A 9 2.72 10.66 0.61
CA ASN A 9 3.18 11.19 -0.67
C ASN A 9 2.73 10.34 -1.88
N PHE A 10 1.79 9.42 -1.68
CA PHE A 10 1.24 8.61 -2.76
C PHE A 10 0.42 9.46 -3.74
N ASN A 11 0.51 9.16 -5.03
CA ASN A 11 -0.15 9.98 -6.05
C ASN A 11 -1.68 9.92 -5.93
N ASN A 12 -2.28 11.02 -5.47
CA ASN A 12 -3.73 11.15 -5.29
C ASN A 12 -4.55 10.95 -6.59
N GLN A 13 -3.94 11.08 -7.79
CA GLN A 13 -4.62 10.75 -9.04
C GLN A 13 -4.86 9.24 -9.18
N ILE A 14 -3.95 8.40 -8.68
CA ILE A 14 -4.12 6.94 -8.63
C ILE A 14 -5.27 6.60 -7.67
N VAL A 15 -5.24 7.15 -6.45
CA VAL A 15 -6.31 6.95 -5.43
C VAL A 15 -7.68 7.32 -5.99
N ARG A 16 -7.81 8.52 -6.58
CA ARG A 16 -9.06 8.97 -7.19
C ARG A 16 -9.48 8.09 -8.36
N GLY A 17 -8.53 7.62 -9.15
CA GLY A 17 -8.78 6.73 -10.28
C GLY A 17 -9.32 5.37 -9.86
N ILE A 18 -8.73 4.76 -8.83
CA ILE A 18 -9.18 3.50 -8.22
C ILE A 18 -10.62 3.66 -7.73
N LEU A 19 -10.88 4.64 -6.84
CA LEU A 19 -12.21 4.83 -6.24
C LEU A 19 -13.28 5.24 -7.27
N ARG A 20 -12.88 5.88 -8.38
CA ARG A 20 -13.80 6.18 -9.49
C ARG A 20 -14.17 4.94 -10.29
N ARG A 21 -13.22 4.03 -10.53
CA ARG A 21 -13.44 2.81 -11.32
C ARG A 21 -14.14 1.72 -10.50
N ASN A 22 -13.75 1.56 -9.23
CA ASN A 22 -14.40 0.65 -8.29
C ASN A 22 -14.53 1.32 -6.90
N PRO A 23 -15.69 1.92 -6.58
CA PRO A 23 -15.94 2.56 -5.28
C PRO A 23 -15.98 1.59 -4.10
N ALA A 24 -16.04 0.28 -4.33
CA ALA A 24 -16.09 -0.71 -3.26
C ALA A 24 -14.69 -1.00 -2.68
N VAL A 25 -13.61 -0.64 -3.39
CA VAL A 25 -12.23 -0.88 -2.92
C VAL A 25 -12.00 -0.17 -1.60
N ASP A 26 -11.58 -0.93 -0.59
CA ASP A 26 -11.25 -0.41 0.72
C ASP A 26 -9.84 0.20 0.71
N LEU A 27 -9.75 1.45 0.29
CA LEU A 27 -8.51 2.23 0.25
C LEU A 27 -8.69 3.51 1.07
N VAL A 28 -7.87 3.64 2.10
CA VAL A 28 -7.75 4.88 2.89
C VAL A 28 -6.36 5.47 2.72
N ARG A 29 -6.20 6.77 2.93
CA ARG A 29 -4.88 7.41 2.96
C ARG A 29 -4.45 7.65 4.40
N VAL A 30 -3.16 7.75 4.64
CA VAL A 30 -2.63 8.12 5.98
C VAL A 30 -3.25 9.42 6.52
N GLN A 31 -3.58 10.38 5.64
CA GLN A 31 -4.24 11.61 6.09
C GLN A 31 -5.68 11.39 6.56
N ASP A 32 -6.40 10.44 5.95
CA ASP A 32 -7.80 10.16 6.27
C ASP A 32 -7.94 9.46 7.64
N VAL A 33 -6.85 8.86 8.13
CA VAL A 33 -6.80 8.11 9.40
C VAL A 33 -6.01 8.84 10.49
N GLY A 34 -5.68 10.12 10.26
CA GLY A 34 -5.03 10.97 11.26
C GLY A 34 -3.53 10.69 11.47
N LEU A 35 -2.87 10.05 10.51
CA LEU A 35 -1.44 9.70 10.58
C LEU A 35 -0.55 10.60 9.70
N SER A 36 -1.06 11.76 9.26
CA SER A 36 -0.24 12.74 8.54
C SER A 36 1.01 13.12 9.36
N GLN A 37 2.16 13.29 8.69
CA GLN A 37 3.43 13.69 9.33
C GLN A 37 3.91 12.75 10.46
N THR A 38 3.41 11.52 10.46
CA THR A 38 3.79 10.51 11.45
C THR A 38 4.96 9.68 10.91
N ASP A 39 5.80 9.14 11.81
CA ASP A 39 6.91 8.27 11.43
C ASP A 39 6.43 7.01 10.68
N ASP A 40 7.14 6.64 9.61
CA ASP A 40 6.82 5.48 8.77
C ASP A 40 6.67 4.17 9.56
N ARG A 41 7.40 3.99 10.66
CA ARG A 41 7.27 2.79 11.50
C ARG A 41 5.91 2.71 12.18
N VAL A 42 5.38 3.85 12.62
CA VAL A 42 4.05 3.95 13.23
C VAL A 42 2.97 3.75 12.17
N ILE A 43 3.18 4.28 10.96
CA ILE A 43 2.29 4.06 9.81
C ILE A 43 2.22 2.56 9.47
N LEU A 44 3.37 1.87 9.36
CA LEU A 44 3.42 0.44 9.10
C LEU A 44 2.83 -0.40 10.25
N GLU A 45 3.01 0.04 11.50
CA GLU A 45 2.36 -0.61 12.64
C GLU A 45 0.85 -0.51 12.56
N TRP A 46 0.33 0.68 12.29
CA TRP A 46 -1.10 0.88 12.12
C TRP A 46 -1.66 0.08 10.95
N ALA A 47 -0.96 0.06 9.81
CA ALA A 47 -1.34 -0.75 8.65
C ALA A 47 -1.44 -2.24 9.02
N ALA A 48 -0.47 -2.74 9.78
CA ALA A 48 -0.48 -4.11 10.28
C ALA A 48 -1.65 -4.40 11.23
N GLN A 49 -1.94 -3.50 12.17
CA GLN A 49 -3.07 -3.63 13.10
C GLN A 49 -4.43 -3.60 12.39
N GLN A 50 -4.53 -2.91 11.26
CA GLN A 50 -5.75 -2.82 10.46
C GLN A 50 -5.80 -3.82 9.29
N HIS A 51 -4.83 -4.73 9.20
CA HIS A 51 -4.71 -5.71 8.10
C HIS A 51 -4.72 -5.07 6.71
N ARG A 52 -4.04 -3.93 6.55
CA ARG A 52 -3.96 -3.16 5.30
C ARG A 52 -2.60 -3.30 4.65
N VAL A 53 -2.59 -3.50 3.34
CA VAL A 53 -1.38 -3.49 2.51
C VAL A 53 -1.01 -2.05 2.19
N MET A 54 0.26 -1.69 2.38
CA MET A 54 0.74 -0.33 2.16
C MET A 54 0.98 -0.06 0.66
N LEU A 55 0.55 1.10 0.16
CA LEU A 55 0.88 1.61 -1.18
C LEU A 55 1.81 2.81 -1.04
N THR A 56 2.99 2.76 -1.63
CA THR A 56 3.99 3.84 -1.52
C THR A 56 4.72 4.11 -2.84
N HIS A 57 5.35 5.28 -2.90
CA HIS A 57 6.36 5.63 -3.90
C HIS A 57 7.77 5.72 -3.29
N ASP A 58 7.91 5.48 -1.98
CA ASP A 58 9.18 5.52 -1.26
C ASP A 58 9.81 4.13 -1.26
N VAL A 59 10.88 3.99 -2.04
CA VAL A 59 11.65 2.75 -2.15
C VAL A 59 12.60 2.58 -0.97
N GLU A 60 13.12 3.67 -0.40
CA GLU A 60 14.27 3.59 0.50
C GLU A 60 13.83 3.43 1.96
N THR A 61 12.93 4.29 2.42
CA THR A 61 12.57 4.35 3.85
C THR A 61 11.51 3.31 4.17
N MET A 62 10.42 3.30 3.39
CA MET A 62 9.26 2.45 3.65
C MET A 62 9.60 0.97 3.52
N THR A 63 10.34 0.58 2.49
CA THR A 63 10.72 -0.83 2.27
C THR A 63 11.69 -1.32 3.35
N ARG A 64 12.66 -0.48 3.75
CA ARG A 64 13.60 -0.80 4.83
C ARG A 64 12.85 -1.06 6.14
N TYR A 65 11.93 -0.18 6.53
CA TYR A 65 11.17 -0.37 7.76
C TYR A 65 10.20 -1.54 7.70
N ALA A 66 9.63 -1.86 6.53
CA ALA A 66 8.84 -3.08 6.35
C ALA A 66 9.68 -4.34 6.61
N TYR A 67 10.90 -4.42 6.07
CA TYR A 67 11.80 -5.54 6.33
C TYR A 67 12.28 -5.60 7.78
N GLU A 68 12.58 -4.46 8.41
CA GLU A 68 12.90 -4.40 9.84
C GLU A 68 11.76 -4.99 10.69
N ARG A 69 10.49 -4.71 10.37
CA ARG A 69 9.32 -5.32 11.05
C ARG A 69 9.28 -6.83 10.89
N VAL A 70 9.47 -7.33 9.66
CA VAL A 70 9.46 -8.78 9.38
C VAL A 70 10.59 -9.49 10.15
N GLN A 71 11.80 -8.92 10.16
CA GLN A 71 12.93 -9.46 10.90
C GLN A 71 12.71 -9.48 12.42
N ALA A 72 11.96 -8.51 12.94
CA ALA A 72 11.54 -8.47 14.34
C ALA A 72 10.37 -9.43 14.67
N GLY A 73 9.86 -10.17 13.69
CA GLY A 73 8.74 -11.10 13.88
C GLY A 73 7.38 -10.40 14.02
N PHE A 74 7.28 -9.13 13.65
CA PHE A 74 6.02 -8.40 13.67
C PHE A 74 5.22 -8.63 12.38
N PRO A 75 3.87 -8.62 12.45
CA PRO A 75 3.03 -8.68 11.25
C PRO A 75 3.33 -7.53 10.28
N MET A 76 3.31 -7.86 9.00
CA MET A 76 3.51 -6.94 7.89
C MET A 76 2.66 -7.44 6.70
N PRO A 77 1.41 -6.95 6.54
CA PRO A 77 0.45 -7.48 5.56
C PRO A 77 0.94 -7.44 4.10
N GLY A 78 1.89 -6.55 3.81
CA GLY A 78 2.52 -6.37 2.52
C GLY A 78 2.80 -4.89 2.23
N VAL A 79 3.73 -4.64 1.32
CA VAL A 79 3.97 -3.31 0.74
C VAL A 79 4.01 -3.43 -0.78
N PHE A 80 3.24 -2.61 -1.47
CA PHE A 80 3.40 -2.36 -2.90
C PHE A 80 4.11 -1.02 -3.11
N GLU A 81 5.28 -1.08 -3.71
CA GLU A 81 6.00 0.07 -4.23
C GLU A 81 5.59 0.28 -5.68
N ILE A 82 5.19 1.50 -6.01
CA ILE A 82 4.82 1.88 -7.37
C ILE A 82 5.76 2.97 -7.82
N ASN A 83 6.64 2.70 -8.77
CA ASN A 83 7.56 3.72 -9.24
C ASN A 83 6.78 4.92 -9.81
N ARG A 84 7.23 6.16 -9.54
CA ARG A 84 6.57 7.39 -10.00
C ARG A 84 6.48 7.51 -11.53
N ASN A 85 7.30 6.77 -12.27
CA ASN A 85 7.29 6.72 -13.73
C ASN A 85 6.23 5.76 -14.30
N VAL A 86 5.60 4.93 -13.48
CA VAL A 86 4.52 4.04 -13.92
C VAL A 86 3.34 4.90 -14.41
N PRO A 87 2.82 4.64 -15.62
CA PRO A 87 1.63 5.33 -16.11
C PRO A 87 0.47 5.19 -15.12
N ILE A 88 -0.20 6.29 -14.79
CA ILE A 88 -1.27 6.33 -13.79
C ILE A 88 -2.37 5.30 -14.09
N GLY A 89 -2.76 5.18 -15.37
CA GLY A 89 -3.76 4.20 -15.80
C GLY A 89 -3.35 2.76 -15.49
N LEU A 90 -2.08 2.42 -15.71
CA LEU A 90 -1.53 1.09 -15.44
C LEU A 90 -1.47 0.82 -13.93
N ALA A 91 -1.01 1.79 -13.13
CA ALA A 91 -0.99 1.65 -11.67
C ALA A 91 -2.40 1.41 -11.10
N ILE A 92 -3.40 2.11 -11.62
CA ILE A 92 -4.81 1.90 -11.24
C ILE A 92 -5.25 0.48 -11.61
N GLU A 93 -4.95 0.01 -12.82
CA GLU A 93 -5.35 -1.32 -13.30
C GLU A 93 -4.72 -2.44 -12.49
N GLU A 94 -3.42 -2.36 -12.20
CA GLU A 94 -2.71 -3.34 -11.37
C GLU A 94 -3.28 -3.39 -9.95
N ILE A 95 -3.49 -2.22 -9.30
CA ILE A 95 -4.01 -2.18 -7.93
C ILE A 95 -5.44 -2.71 -7.86
N LEU A 96 -6.29 -2.41 -8.85
CA LEU A 96 -7.65 -2.96 -8.93
C LEU A 96 -7.64 -4.48 -9.11
N LEU A 97 -6.80 -4.99 -10.01
CA LEU A 97 -6.65 -6.43 -10.23
C LEU A 97 -6.20 -7.12 -8.94
N ILE A 98 -5.20 -6.58 -8.26
CA ILE A 98 -4.69 -7.11 -6.99
C ILE A 98 -5.78 -7.07 -5.92
N ALA A 99 -6.53 -5.97 -5.80
CA ALA A 99 -7.61 -5.83 -4.84
C ALA A 99 -8.63 -6.97 -4.97
N GLU A 100 -9.05 -7.26 -6.19
CA GLU A 100 -10.12 -8.21 -6.50
C GLU A 100 -9.66 -9.67 -6.54
N ALA A 101 -8.46 -9.92 -7.06
CA ALA A 101 -7.96 -11.27 -7.31
C ALA A 101 -7.12 -11.86 -6.17
N SER A 102 -6.69 -11.06 -5.20
CA SER A 102 -5.84 -11.53 -4.11
C SER A 102 -6.63 -11.99 -2.88
N PHE A 103 -6.00 -12.85 -2.08
CA PHE A 103 -6.51 -13.31 -0.79
C PHE A 103 -5.85 -12.57 0.39
N GLU A 104 -6.51 -12.58 1.54
CA GLU A 104 -5.92 -12.08 2.78
C GLU A 104 -4.64 -12.89 3.13
N GLY A 105 -3.58 -12.20 3.51
CA GLY A 105 -2.28 -12.81 3.85
C GLY A 105 -1.41 -13.22 2.66
N GLU A 106 -1.88 -13.13 1.41
CA GLU A 106 -1.11 -13.53 0.22
C GLU A 106 0.23 -12.77 0.07
N TRP A 107 0.25 -11.52 0.54
CA TRP A 107 1.39 -10.62 0.43
C TRP A 107 2.15 -10.45 1.76
N GLU A 108 1.81 -11.25 2.77
CA GLU A 108 2.38 -11.11 4.10
C GLU A 108 3.90 -11.28 4.08
N GLY A 109 4.60 -10.37 4.74
CA GLY A 109 6.06 -10.34 4.82
C GLY A 109 6.77 -9.89 3.54
N ARG A 110 6.06 -9.44 2.50
CA ARG A 110 6.65 -9.12 1.19
C ARG A 110 6.55 -7.64 0.81
N VAL A 111 7.63 -7.12 0.25
CA VAL A 111 7.65 -5.86 -0.51
C VAL A 111 7.67 -6.22 -2.00
N ILE A 112 6.69 -5.71 -2.75
CA ILE A 112 6.48 -6.02 -4.16
C ILE A 112 6.49 -4.72 -4.97
N TYR A 113 7.13 -4.75 -6.12
CA TYR A 113 7.22 -3.62 -7.03
C TYR A 113 6.16 -3.79 -8.12
N LEU A 114 5.37 -2.75 -8.40
CA LEU A 114 4.37 -2.73 -9.46
C LEU A 114 4.82 -1.86 -10.65
N PRO A 115 4.42 -2.19 -11.89
CA PRO A 115 3.58 -3.34 -12.29
C PRO A 115 4.29 -4.69 -12.12
N LEU A 116 3.53 -5.79 -12.04
CA LEU A 116 4.10 -7.15 -11.88
C LEU A 116 4.72 -7.74 -13.17
N HIS A 117 4.70 -7.01 -14.29
CA HIS A 117 5.03 -7.50 -15.62
C HIS A 117 6.03 -6.61 -16.38
#